data_AF-A0A1Z5KK89-F1
#
_entry.id   AF-A0A1Z5KK89-F1
#
_cell.length_a   1.000
_cell.length_b   1.000
_cell.length_c   1.000
_cell.angle_alpha   90.00
_cell.angle_beta   90.00
_cell.angle_gamma   90.00
#
_symmetry.space_group_name_H-M   'P 1'
#
loop_
_entity.id
_entity.type
_entity.pdbx_description
1 polymer ?
#
loop_
_entity_poly.entity_id
_entity_poly.type
_entity_poly.pdbx_seq_one_letter_code
_entity_poly.pdbx_strand_id
1 'polypeptide(L)'
;MRSTLILISLIGSASGYQPTTSRRHLLQQALVGAFVASSSPAEAVISSKYCSAGVGEGCGDLSEGNELIRSLQEKSAINRERYQQEALDAYYMKNYPDFFGVVGKTLVKKPDGTFVALADSEVEKLKQEGKVTFEIPRTKGGKFVDVTQKPILVFKE
;
A
#
# COMPACT_ATOMS: atom_id res chain seq x y z
N MET A 1 7.00 62.37 -22.13
CA MET A 1 8.39 62.30 -22.62
C MET A 1 9.20 61.40 -21.71
N ARG A 2 10.01 60.51 -22.30
CA ARG A 2 11.01 59.58 -21.72
C ARG A 2 10.41 58.35 -21.01
N SER A 3 10.24 57.22 -21.69
CA SER A 3 11.26 56.21 -22.06
C SER A 3 12.06 55.69 -20.87
N THR A 4 11.84 54.44 -20.46
CA THR A 4 12.90 53.41 -20.40
C THR A 4 12.26 52.00 -20.40
N LEU A 5 12.52 51.24 -21.46
CA LEU A 5 12.40 49.78 -21.53
C LEU A 5 13.48 49.17 -20.65
N ILE A 6 13.15 48.15 -19.83
CA ILE A 6 14.14 47.20 -19.33
C ILE A 6 13.65 45.78 -19.61
N LEU A 7 14.34 45.18 -20.57
CA LEU A 7 14.39 43.78 -20.95
C LEU A 7 15.22 43.04 -19.87
N ILE A 8 14.68 42.01 -19.21
CA ILE A 8 15.51 41.06 -18.44
C ILE A 8 15.09 39.63 -18.77
N SER A 9 16.13 38.86 -19.10
CA SER A 9 16.17 37.60 -19.80
C SER A 9 15.45 36.43 -19.16
N LEU A 10 14.91 35.57 -20.03
CA LEU A 10 14.71 34.15 -19.79
C LEU A 10 16.01 33.50 -19.30
N ILE A 11 15.96 32.82 -18.16
CA ILE A 11 16.91 31.75 -17.83
C ILE A 11 16.09 30.47 -17.74
N GLY A 12 16.12 29.72 -18.83
CA GLY A 12 15.63 28.34 -18.88
C GLY A 12 16.64 27.45 -18.16
N SER A 13 16.24 26.87 -17.04
CA SER A 13 17.01 25.81 -16.38
C SER A 13 16.69 24.49 -17.06
N ALA A 14 17.58 24.05 -17.95
CA ALA A 14 17.58 22.71 -18.50
C ALA A 14 17.93 21.71 -17.37
N SER A 15 16.93 20.99 -16.87
CA SER A 15 17.14 19.86 -15.95
C SER A 15 17.64 18.66 -16.77
N GLY A 16 18.95 18.42 -16.73
CA GLY A 16 19.58 17.24 -17.30
C GLY A 16 19.20 16.01 -16.50
N TYR A 17 18.16 15.30 -16.93
CA TYR A 17 17.86 13.96 -16.45
C TYR A 17 18.86 12.99 -17.09
N GLN A 18 19.85 12.54 -16.31
CA GLN A 18 20.69 11.40 -16.69
C GLN A 18 19.97 10.11 -16.31
N PRO A 19 19.48 9.29 -17.26
CA PRO A 19 19.01 7.96 -16.94
C PRO A 19 20.20 7.14 -16.46
N THR A 20 20.17 6.73 -15.19
CA THR A 20 21.13 5.78 -14.64
C THR A 20 20.98 4.47 -15.41
N THR A 21 22.01 4.16 -16.18
CA THR A 21 22.21 2.90 -16.89
C THR A 21 21.97 1.73 -15.94
N SER A 22 20.83 1.07 -16.15
CA SER A 22 20.43 -0.16 -15.50
C SER A 22 21.50 -1.23 -15.73
N ARG A 23 22.14 -1.67 -14.64
CA ARG A 23 23.11 -2.79 -14.59
C ARG A 23 22.50 -4.16 -14.95
N ARG A 24 21.33 -4.21 -15.59
CA ARG A 24 20.62 -5.44 -15.96
C ARG A 24 20.80 -5.87 -17.43
N HIS A 25 21.58 -5.14 -18.23
CA HIS A 25 21.77 -5.45 -19.66
C HIS A 25 23.10 -6.12 -20.03
N LEU A 26 23.91 -6.56 -19.06
CA LEU A 26 25.23 -7.17 -19.31
C LEU A 26 25.32 -8.68 -18.98
N LEU A 27 24.19 -9.38 -18.87
CA LEU A 27 24.13 -10.82 -18.61
C LEU A 27 23.15 -11.57 -19.54
N GLN A 28 23.00 -11.11 -20.80
CA GLN A 28 22.01 -11.67 -21.71
C GLN A 28 22.57 -12.11 -23.08
N GLN A 29 23.89 -12.30 -23.21
CA GLN A 29 24.50 -12.80 -24.43
C GLN A 29 25.61 -13.82 -24.16
N ALA A 30 25.25 -14.98 -23.62
CA ALA A 30 26.05 -16.21 -23.73
C ALA A 30 25.26 -17.40 -23.17
N LEU A 31 24.25 -17.87 -23.91
CA LEU A 31 23.68 -19.23 -23.78
C LEU A 31 22.67 -19.45 -24.91
N VAL A 32 23.16 -19.40 -26.16
CA VAL A 32 22.47 -20.00 -27.30
C VAL A 32 23.04 -21.41 -27.42
N GLY A 33 22.39 -22.36 -26.75
CA GLY A 33 22.80 -23.75 -26.72
C GLY A 33 21.61 -24.67 -26.42
N ALA A 34 21.03 -25.22 -27.48
CA ALA A 34 20.17 -26.40 -27.51
C ALA A 34 18.98 -26.45 -26.53
N PHE A 35 17.88 -25.76 -26.85
CA PHE A 35 16.56 -26.16 -26.37
C PHE A 35 16.10 -27.39 -27.18
N VAL A 36 16.32 -28.57 -26.62
CA VAL A 36 15.62 -29.79 -27.04
C VAL A 36 14.15 -29.58 -26.73
N ALA A 37 13.31 -29.64 -27.76
CA ALA A 37 11.86 -29.65 -27.64
C ALA A 37 11.41 -30.93 -26.93
N SER A 38 11.35 -30.88 -25.61
CA SER A 38 10.56 -31.77 -24.78
C SER A 38 9.19 -31.13 -24.63
N SER A 39 8.25 -31.48 -25.50
CA SER A 39 6.83 -31.29 -25.25
C SER A 39 6.43 -32.26 -24.14
N SER A 40 6.37 -31.77 -22.90
CA SER A 40 5.79 -32.44 -21.75
C SER A 40 4.85 -31.43 -21.07
N PRO A 41 3.69 -31.89 -20.57
CA PRO A 41 2.45 -31.15 -20.65
C PRO A 41 2.50 -29.90 -19.76
N ALA A 42 2.26 -28.74 -20.37
CA ALA A 42 1.94 -27.50 -19.68
C ALA A 42 0.53 -27.51 -19.05
N GLU A 43 0.04 -28.70 -18.68
CA GLU A 43 -1.35 -29.00 -18.29
C GLU A 43 -1.51 -29.28 -16.79
N ALA A 44 -0.45 -29.11 -15.98
CA ALA A 44 -0.46 -29.45 -14.55
C ALA A 44 -0.36 -28.24 -13.60
N VAL A 45 -0.48 -27.01 -14.08
CA VAL A 45 -0.34 -25.79 -13.25
C VAL A 45 -1.67 -25.01 -13.11
N ILE A 46 -2.79 -25.61 -13.50
CA ILE A 46 -4.13 -25.04 -13.37
C ILE A 46 -5.07 -26.21 -13.00
N SER A 47 -5.29 -26.53 -11.73
CA SER A 47 -6.31 -25.89 -10.90
C SER A 47 -6.27 -26.61 -9.55
N SER A 48 -5.33 -26.24 -8.66
CA SER A 48 -5.51 -26.60 -7.26
C SER A 48 -6.84 -25.99 -6.83
N LYS A 49 -7.80 -26.82 -6.38
CA LYS A 49 -9.14 -26.39 -5.96
C LYS A 49 -9.03 -25.18 -5.02
N TYR A 50 -10.10 -24.38 -4.94
CA TYR A 50 -10.07 -23.13 -4.17
C TYR A 50 -9.67 -23.35 -2.71
N CYS A 51 -8.69 -22.58 -2.23
CA CYS A 51 -8.36 -22.46 -0.82
C CYS A 51 -7.97 -21.01 -0.55
N SER A 52 -8.75 -20.31 0.27
CA SER A 52 -8.45 -18.93 0.66
C SER A 52 -8.65 -18.76 2.15
N ALA A 53 -7.63 -18.17 2.80
CA ALA A 53 -7.59 -18.02 4.26
C ALA A 53 -7.90 -19.32 5.02
N GLY A 54 -7.46 -20.48 4.51
CA GLY A 54 -7.69 -21.78 5.13
C GLY A 54 -9.08 -22.39 4.92
N VAL A 55 -9.90 -21.83 4.02
CA VAL A 55 -11.23 -22.33 3.68
C VAL A 55 -11.32 -22.66 2.20
N GLY A 56 -11.81 -23.87 1.89
CA GLY A 56 -12.12 -24.31 0.53
C GLY A 56 -11.70 -25.76 0.25
N GLU A 57 -12.21 -26.31 -0.85
CA GLU A 57 -12.05 -27.73 -1.21
C GLU A 57 -10.61 -28.12 -1.54
N GLY A 58 -9.74 -27.16 -1.83
CA GLY A 58 -8.33 -27.43 -2.14
C GLY A 58 -7.37 -27.28 -0.97
N CYS A 59 -7.83 -26.88 0.22
CA CYS A 59 -6.90 -26.69 1.33
C CYS A 59 -6.22 -28.00 1.76
N GLY A 60 -6.94 -29.12 1.69
CA GLY A 60 -6.40 -30.46 1.93
C GLY A 60 -5.33 -30.84 0.90
N ASP A 61 -5.63 -30.68 -0.38
CA ASP A 61 -4.69 -30.97 -1.47
C ASP A 61 -3.41 -30.10 -1.36
N LEU A 62 -3.56 -28.81 -1.03
CA LEU A 62 -2.44 -27.88 -0.81
C LEU A 62 -1.61 -28.18 0.43
N SER A 63 -2.16 -28.91 1.40
CA SER A 63 -1.39 -29.30 2.59
C SER A 63 -0.47 -30.48 2.30
N GLU A 64 -0.75 -31.28 1.26
CA GLU A 64 0.03 -32.47 0.88
C GLU A 64 0.35 -33.42 2.06
N GLY A 65 -0.53 -33.46 3.07
CA GLY A 65 -0.32 -34.25 4.30
C GLY A 65 0.65 -33.63 5.32
N ASN A 66 1.07 -32.38 5.12
CA ASN A 66 1.92 -31.65 6.06
C ASN A 66 1.09 -31.05 7.22
N GLU A 67 1.30 -31.59 8.42
CA GLU A 67 0.60 -31.18 9.64
C GLU A 67 0.83 -29.69 10.01
N LEU A 68 2.02 -29.15 9.74
CA LEU A 68 2.29 -27.73 10.00
C LEU A 68 1.41 -26.84 9.10
N ILE A 69 1.34 -27.15 7.81
CA ILE A 69 0.54 -26.38 6.85
C ILE A 69 -0.94 -26.45 7.19
N ARG A 70 -1.43 -27.64 7.55
CA ARG A 70 -2.81 -27.83 8.01
C ARG A 70 -3.11 -26.97 9.25
N SER A 71 -2.23 -26.97 10.24
CA SER A 71 -2.40 -26.16 11.46
C SER A 71 -2.41 -24.65 11.17
N LEU A 72 -1.66 -24.19 10.15
CA LEU A 72 -1.65 -22.80 9.71
C LEU A 72 -2.94 -22.44 8.97
N GLN A 73 -3.43 -23.32 8.09
CA GLN A 73 -4.71 -23.14 7.42
C GLN A 73 -5.87 -23.05 8.44
N GLU A 74 -5.90 -23.93 9.44
CA GLU A 74 -6.90 -23.90 10.51
C GLU A 74 -6.84 -22.58 11.31
N LYS A 75 -5.65 -22.13 11.70
CA LYS A 75 -5.47 -20.82 12.37
C LYS A 75 -5.92 -19.66 11.50
N SER A 76 -5.63 -19.71 10.20
CA SER A 76 -6.09 -18.71 9.23
C SER A 76 -7.60 -18.70 9.10
N ALA A 77 -8.24 -19.87 9.09
CA ALA A 77 -9.70 -19.99 9.02
C ALA A 77 -10.38 -19.38 10.26
N ILE A 78 -9.86 -19.69 11.46
CA ILE A 78 -10.38 -19.14 12.73
C ILE A 78 -10.28 -17.61 12.76
N ASN A 79 -9.19 -17.04 12.26
CA ASN A 79 -8.92 -15.60 12.34
C ASN A 79 -9.36 -14.82 11.09
N ARG A 80 -10.01 -15.48 10.13
CA ARG A 80 -10.31 -14.91 8.82
C ARG A 80 -11.07 -13.60 8.91
N GLU A 81 -12.16 -13.57 9.68
CA GLU A 81 -13.03 -12.41 9.81
C GLU A 81 -12.29 -11.22 10.44
N ARG A 82 -11.52 -11.48 11.51
CA ARG A 82 -10.67 -10.47 12.13
C ARG A 82 -9.67 -9.88 11.14
N TYR A 83 -8.98 -10.70 10.37
CA TYR A 83 -8.02 -10.21 9.37
C TYR A 83 -8.69 -9.48 8.21
N GLN A 84 -9.89 -9.90 7.79
CA GLN A 84 -10.67 -9.18 6.78
C GLN A 84 -11.09 -7.80 7.29
N GLN A 85 -11.56 -7.70 8.53
CA GLN A 85 -11.89 -6.42 9.15
C GLN A 85 -10.65 -5.52 9.26
N GLU A 86 -9.54 -6.04 9.80
CA GLU A 86 -8.27 -5.30 9.87
C GLU A 86 -7.80 -4.82 8.48
N ALA A 87 -8.00 -5.61 7.43
CA ALA A 87 -7.65 -5.24 6.06
C ALA A 87 -8.57 -4.16 5.49
N LEU A 88 -9.88 -4.24 5.76
CA LEU A 88 -10.84 -3.20 5.40
C LEU A 88 -10.56 -1.90 6.13
N ASP A 89 -10.32 -1.95 7.43
CA ASP A 89 -9.96 -0.79 8.24
C ASP A 89 -8.66 -0.15 7.71
N ALA A 90 -7.63 -0.96 7.42
CA ALA A 90 -6.40 -0.48 6.81
C ALA A 90 -6.62 0.11 5.41
N TYR A 91 -7.57 -0.42 4.63
CA TYR A 91 -7.96 0.16 3.35
C TYR A 91 -8.68 1.50 3.51
N TYR A 92 -9.59 1.62 4.47
CA TYR A 92 -10.28 2.87 4.80
C TYR A 92 -9.32 3.92 5.37
N MET A 93 -8.34 3.52 6.19
CA MET A 93 -7.26 4.38 6.66
C MET A 93 -6.41 4.94 5.50
N LYS A 94 -6.37 4.27 4.35
CA LYS A 94 -5.73 4.78 3.13
C LYS A 94 -6.58 5.81 2.37
N ASN A 95 -7.70 6.27 2.94
CA ASN A 95 -8.50 7.42 2.53
C ASN A 95 -9.23 7.34 1.18
N TYR A 96 -9.35 6.19 0.50
CA TYR A 96 -9.91 6.17 -0.87
C TYR A 96 -11.34 6.74 -1.07
N PRO A 97 -12.32 6.55 -0.16
CA PRO A 97 -13.67 7.09 -0.37
C PRO A 97 -13.79 8.58 -0.02
N ASP A 98 -13.22 9.00 1.12
CA ASP A 98 -13.31 10.37 1.60
C ASP A 98 -12.35 11.30 0.88
N PHE A 99 -11.20 10.83 0.37
CA PHE A 99 -10.22 11.65 -0.38
C PHE A 99 -10.87 12.48 -1.50
N PHE A 100 -11.98 12.01 -2.09
CA PHE A 100 -12.72 12.75 -3.12
C PHE A 100 -13.72 13.78 -2.57
N GLY A 101 -14.12 13.70 -1.30
CA GLY A 101 -15.00 14.66 -0.61
C GLY A 101 -14.30 15.73 0.22
N VAL A 102 -12.99 15.63 0.44
CA VAL A 102 -12.16 16.54 1.28
C VAL A 102 -11.29 17.52 0.49
N VAL A 103 -11.67 17.91 -0.74
CA VAL A 103 -10.92 18.97 -1.43
C VAL A 103 -10.91 20.24 -0.55
N GLY A 104 -9.73 20.61 -0.02
CA GLY A 104 -9.54 21.74 0.90
C GLY A 104 -9.90 21.48 2.36
N LYS A 105 -10.01 20.22 2.79
CA LYS A 105 -10.27 19.83 4.18
C LYS A 105 -9.30 18.74 4.62
N THR A 106 -9.00 18.70 5.92
CA THR A 106 -8.11 17.72 6.53
C THR A 106 -8.94 16.68 7.29
N LEU A 107 -8.68 15.40 7.05
CA LEU A 107 -9.32 14.29 7.76
C LEU A 107 -8.64 14.05 9.12
N VAL A 108 -9.45 13.97 10.17
CA VAL A 108 -9.01 13.65 11.53
C VAL A 108 -9.79 12.42 12.01
N LYS A 109 -9.07 11.40 12.51
CA LYS A 109 -9.65 10.18 13.07
C LYS A 109 -10.17 10.44 14.48
N LYS A 110 -11.39 10.02 14.75
CA LYS A 110 -12.03 10.06 16.07
C LYS A 110 -11.69 8.81 16.90
N PRO A 111 -11.94 8.84 18.23
CA PRO A 111 -11.73 7.68 19.10
C PRO A 111 -12.60 6.48 18.73
N ASP A 112 -13.77 6.70 18.13
CA ASP A 112 -14.68 5.66 17.63
C ASP A 112 -14.18 4.95 16.36
N GLY A 113 -13.03 5.37 15.81
CA GLY A 113 -12.45 4.82 14.58
C GLY A 113 -12.98 5.44 13.29
N THR A 114 -13.98 6.33 13.37
CA THR A 114 -14.50 7.07 12.20
C THR A 114 -13.63 8.29 11.87
N PHE A 115 -13.78 8.82 10.66
CA PHE A 115 -13.08 10.04 10.22
C PHE A 115 -14.04 11.22 10.13
N VAL A 116 -13.53 12.43 10.43
CA VAL A 116 -14.23 13.68 10.19
C VAL A 116 -13.38 14.62 9.34
N ALA A 117 -14.02 15.23 8.36
CA ALA A 117 -13.43 16.27 7.52
C ALA A 117 -13.54 17.64 8.19
N LEU A 118 -12.42 18.20 8.62
CA LEU A 118 -12.35 19.53 9.23
C LEU A 118 -11.67 20.53 8.30
N ALA A 119 -12.01 21.81 8.44
CA ALA A 119 -11.27 22.86 7.74
C ALA A 119 -9.85 23.00 8.33
N ASP A 120 -8.89 23.38 7.50
CA ASP A 120 -7.49 23.47 7.93
C ASP A 120 -7.31 24.45 9.12
N SER A 121 -8.08 25.54 9.15
CA SER A 121 -8.07 26.51 10.24
C SER A 121 -8.57 25.94 11.58
N GLU A 122 -9.46 24.95 11.54
CA GLU A 122 -9.95 24.27 12.73
C GLU A 122 -8.94 23.23 13.23
N VAL A 123 -8.30 22.52 12.31
CA VAL A 123 -7.21 21.58 12.64
C VAL A 123 -6.03 22.30 13.28
N GLU A 124 -5.67 23.50 12.81
CA GLU A 124 -4.61 24.28 13.45
C GLU A 124 -4.95 24.68 14.89
N LYS A 125 -6.19 25.12 15.15
CA LYS A 125 -6.65 25.39 16.52
C LYS A 125 -6.57 24.15 17.39
N LEU A 126 -7.06 23.01 16.90
CA LEU A 126 -7.04 21.76 17.64
C LEU A 126 -5.62 21.23 17.89
N LYS A 127 -4.67 21.50 16.98
CA LYS A 127 -3.24 21.23 17.19
C LYS A 127 -2.64 22.14 18.26
N GLN A 128 -2.96 23.43 18.24
CA GLN A 128 -2.51 24.39 19.25
C GLN A 128 -3.08 24.05 20.65
N GLU A 129 -4.32 23.57 20.71
CA GLU A 129 -4.96 23.08 21.92
C GLU A 129 -4.44 21.70 22.38
N GLY A 130 -3.56 21.04 21.60
CA GLY A 130 -3.02 19.72 21.90
C GLY A 130 -4.05 18.58 21.85
N LYS A 131 -5.22 18.83 21.24
CA LYS A 131 -6.32 17.86 21.11
C LYS A 131 -6.16 16.90 19.94
N VAL A 132 -5.24 17.19 19.01
CA VAL A 132 -4.97 16.34 17.85
C VAL A 132 -3.48 16.03 17.78
N THR A 133 -3.15 14.76 17.58
CA THR A 133 -1.78 14.27 17.42
C THR A 133 -1.62 13.53 16.10
N PHE A 134 -0.37 13.34 15.67
CA PHE A 134 -0.06 12.43 14.57
C PHE A 134 0.04 11.00 15.10
N GLU A 135 -0.66 10.08 14.43
CA GLU A 135 -0.51 8.64 14.60
C GLU A 135 0.14 8.08 13.33
N ILE A 136 1.23 7.34 13.48
CA ILE A 136 1.83 6.62 12.36
C ILE A 136 1.04 5.33 12.19
N PRO A 137 0.40 5.10 11.02
CA PRO A 137 -0.38 3.90 10.80
C PRO A 137 0.48 2.65 10.98
N ARG A 138 -0.15 1.61 11.52
CA ARG A 138 0.48 0.32 11.76
C ARG A 138 -0.25 -0.78 11.02
N THR A 139 0.49 -1.80 10.59
CA THR A 139 -0.05 -2.96 9.86
C THR A 139 0.12 -4.26 10.65
N LYS A 140 -0.63 -5.29 10.25
CA LYS A 140 -0.67 -6.63 10.87
C LYS A 140 -1.02 -6.58 12.37
N GLY A 141 -2.16 -5.98 12.71
CA GLY A 141 -2.62 -5.84 14.10
C GLY A 141 -1.69 -4.99 14.98
N GLY A 142 -1.13 -3.90 14.43
CA GLY A 142 -0.30 -2.97 15.21
C GLY A 142 1.16 -3.37 15.40
N LYS A 143 1.61 -4.49 14.82
CA LYS A 143 2.97 -5.03 15.01
C LYS A 143 4.04 -4.26 14.26
N PHE A 144 3.73 -3.76 13.06
CA PHE A 144 4.70 -3.10 12.20
C PHE A 144 4.26 -1.67 11.92
N VAL A 145 5.20 -0.73 12.02
CA VAL A 145 4.99 0.66 11.59
C VAL A 145 5.00 0.68 10.07
N ASP A 146 3.92 1.20 9.47
CA ASP A 146 3.82 1.32 8.03
C ASP A 146 4.39 2.67 7.58
N VAL A 147 5.69 2.67 7.27
CA VAL A 147 6.40 3.86 6.75
C VAL A 147 5.99 4.23 5.33
N THR A 148 5.24 3.38 4.64
CA THR A 148 4.76 3.67 3.27
C THR A 148 3.55 4.60 3.28
N GLN A 149 2.88 4.72 4.42
CA GLN A 149 1.72 5.58 4.60
C GLN A 149 2.09 6.87 5.31
N LYS A 150 1.40 7.96 4.96
CA LYS A 150 1.55 9.24 5.64
C LYS A 150 0.95 9.14 7.04
N PRO A 151 1.55 9.78 8.07
CA PRO A 151 0.93 9.90 9.38
C PRO A 151 -0.47 10.51 9.27
N ILE A 152 -1.41 9.95 10.02
CA ILE A 152 -2.78 10.47 10.11
C ILE A 152 -2.94 11.35 11.34
N LEU A 153 -3.88 12.29 11.30
CA LEU A 153 -4.25 13.08 12.46
C LEU A 153 -5.34 12.37 13.26
N VAL A 154 -5.19 12.34 14.57
CA VAL A 154 -6.09 11.60 15.48
C VAL A 154 -6.40 12.46 16.70
N PHE A 155 -7.67 12.47 17.12
CA PHE A 155 -8.06 13.09 18.38
C PHE A 155 -7.41 12.37 19.57
N LYS A 156 -6.86 13.17 20.49
CA LYS A 156 -6.33 12.69 21.76
C LYS A 156 -7.49 12.57 22.75
N GLU A 157 -7.62 11.41 23.41
CA GLU A 157 -8.50 11.23 24.57
C GLU A 157 -8.04 12.10 25.75
#